data_AF-A0A969LPN5-F1
#
_entry.id   AF-A0A969LPN5-F1
#
_cell.length_a   1.000
_cell.length_b   1.000
_cell.length_c   1.000
_cell.angle_alpha   90.00
_cell.angle_beta   90.00
_cell.angle_gamma   90.00
#
_symmetry.space_group_name_H-M   'P 1'
#
loop_
_entity.id
_entity.type
_entity.pdbx_description
1 polymer ?
#
loop_
_entity_poly.entity_id
_entity_poly.type
_entity_poly.pdbx_seq_one_letter_code
_entity_poly.pdbx_strand_id
1 'polypeptide(L)'
;MSWLRKMLVHLALSRSDEALIKASWWRTAHRGAGMTLDPRMQFLEAQARQRAIPWDAMTPALLRQGEMMGSEMLGGSKVGGVRTEKIYVTGRSHSVPARLYLPTVRDNSAAMLVYYHFGGGVIGTLESCHRLCSLIAKEAARR
;
A
#
# COMPACT_ATOMS: atom_id res chain seq x y z
N MET A 1 -11.68 -10.05 -13.77
CA MET A 1 -11.37 -11.01 -12.68
C MET A 1 -10.77 -10.33 -11.42
N SER A 2 -9.95 -9.28 -11.52
CA SER A 2 -9.33 -8.62 -10.36
C SER A 2 -10.33 -7.96 -9.39
N TRP A 3 -11.33 -7.22 -9.90
CA TRP A 3 -12.31 -6.52 -9.05
C TRP A 3 -13.11 -7.44 -8.12
N LEU A 4 -13.49 -8.64 -8.58
CA LEU A 4 -14.18 -9.63 -7.75
C LEU A 4 -13.29 -10.10 -6.58
N ARG A 5 -12.00 -10.37 -6.84
CA ARG A 5 -11.05 -10.74 -5.77
C ARG A 5 -10.91 -9.62 -4.75
N LYS A 6 -10.79 -8.38 -5.20
CA LYS A 6 -10.76 -7.20 -4.33
C LYS A 6 -12.01 -7.11 -3.47
N MET A 7 -13.20 -7.22 -4.07
CA MET A 7 -14.46 -7.20 -3.30
C MET A 7 -14.52 -8.30 -2.24
N LEU A 8 -14.12 -9.53 -2.58
CA LEU A 8 -14.11 -10.64 -1.63
C LEU A 8 -13.15 -10.38 -0.46
N VAL A 9 -11.97 -9.83 -0.72
CA VAL A 9 -11.02 -9.43 0.33
C VAL A 9 -11.62 -8.34 1.22
N HIS A 10 -12.18 -7.29 0.64
CA HIS A 10 -12.81 -6.21 1.40
C HIS A 10 -14.00 -6.70 2.24
N LEU A 11 -14.85 -7.57 1.69
CA LEU A 11 -15.96 -8.18 2.40
C LEU A 11 -15.48 -9.09 3.54
N ALA A 12 -14.40 -9.84 3.32
CA ALA A 12 -13.81 -10.66 4.37
C ALA A 12 -13.29 -9.80 5.53
N LEU A 13 -12.65 -8.66 5.23
CA LEU A 13 -12.05 -7.72 6.19
C LEU A 13 -13.05 -6.73 6.82
N SER A 14 -14.29 -6.66 6.31
CA SER A 14 -15.37 -5.84 6.88
C SER A 14 -16.15 -6.56 7.99
N ARG A 15 -15.80 -7.82 8.29
CA ARG A 15 -16.37 -8.56 9.42
C ARG A 15 -15.97 -7.95 10.77
N SER A 16 -16.72 -8.28 11.83
CA SER A 16 -16.40 -7.82 13.18
C SER A 16 -15.03 -8.31 13.64
N ASP A 17 -14.41 -7.55 14.53
CA ASP A 17 -13.11 -7.87 15.11
C ASP A 17 -13.11 -9.28 15.74
N GLU A 18 -14.15 -9.63 16.50
CA GLU A 18 -14.33 -10.96 17.08
C GLU A 18 -14.38 -12.08 16.03
N ALA A 19 -15.08 -11.85 14.91
CA ALA A 19 -15.18 -12.82 13.84
C ALA A 19 -13.84 -12.99 13.11
N LEU A 20 -13.09 -11.91 12.90
CA LEU A 20 -11.75 -11.95 12.30
C LEU A 20 -10.75 -12.68 13.20
N ILE A 21 -10.77 -12.40 14.51
CA ILE A 21 -9.93 -13.09 15.49
C ILE A 21 -10.26 -14.59 15.49
N LYS A 22 -11.54 -14.97 15.60
CA LYS A 22 -11.95 -16.38 15.59
C LYS A 22 -11.53 -17.10 14.30
N ALA A 23 -11.52 -16.40 13.17
CA ALA A 23 -11.09 -16.94 11.88
C ALA A 23 -9.55 -17.04 11.74
N SER A 24 -8.77 -16.41 12.62
CA SER A 24 -7.30 -16.40 12.59
C SER A 24 -6.64 -17.61 13.28
N TRP A 25 -7.40 -18.69 13.50
CA TRP A 25 -7.02 -19.88 14.30
C TRP A 25 -6.72 -19.62 15.78
N TRP A 26 -6.54 -18.36 16.17
CA TRP A 26 -6.43 -17.91 17.55
C TRP A 26 -7.80 -17.72 18.20
N ARG A 27 -7.92 -18.06 19.49
CA ARG A 27 -9.15 -17.80 20.28
C ARG A 27 -9.25 -16.37 20.82
N THR A 28 -8.16 -15.60 20.76
CA THR A 28 -8.04 -14.26 21.36
C THR A 28 -7.18 -13.35 20.48
N ALA A 29 -7.29 -12.04 20.71
CA ALA A 29 -6.40 -11.07 20.07
C ALA A 29 -4.94 -11.36 20.41
N HIS A 30 -4.09 -11.44 19.38
CA HIS A 30 -2.66 -11.68 19.53
C HIS A 30 -2.02 -10.48 20.23
N ARG A 31 -1.29 -10.76 21.32
CA ARG A 31 -0.54 -9.76 22.08
C ARG A 31 0.94 -10.09 22.05
N GLY A 32 1.78 -9.07 21.86
CA GLY A 32 3.23 -9.20 21.85
C GLY A 32 3.88 -7.85 22.13
N ALA A 33 5.00 -7.84 22.87
CA ALA A 33 5.71 -6.62 23.26
C ALA A 33 4.81 -5.54 23.90
N GLY A 34 3.81 -5.94 24.70
CA GLY A 34 2.86 -5.03 25.35
C GLY A 34 1.77 -4.44 24.43
N MET A 35 1.76 -4.79 23.14
CA MET A 35 0.79 -4.31 22.16
C MET A 35 -0.20 -5.40 21.74
N THR A 36 -1.38 -4.98 21.27
CA THR A 36 -2.40 -5.85 20.68
C THR A 36 -2.40 -5.65 19.17
N LEU A 37 -2.34 -6.75 18.40
CA LEU A 37 -2.39 -6.69 16.94
C LEU A 37 -3.80 -6.34 16.46
N ASP A 38 -3.90 -5.49 15.44
CA ASP A 38 -5.19 -5.19 14.79
C ASP A 38 -5.84 -6.49 14.26
N PRO A 39 -7.14 -6.73 14.52
CA PRO A 39 -7.84 -7.96 14.12
C PRO A 39 -7.75 -8.28 12.62
N ARG A 40 -7.72 -7.27 11.74
CA ARG A 40 -7.57 -7.47 10.28
C ARG A 40 -6.15 -7.91 9.96
N MET A 41 -5.15 -7.31 10.59
CA MET A 41 -3.76 -7.72 10.43
C MET A 41 -3.52 -9.13 10.95
N GLN A 42 -4.10 -9.49 12.10
CA GLN A 42 -4.05 -10.85 12.65
C GLN A 42 -4.70 -11.87 11.70
N PHE A 43 -5.86 -11.55 11.13
CA PHE A 43 -6.50 -12.40 10.13
C PHE A 43 -5.65 -12.56 8.88
N LEU A 44 -5.11 -11.47 8.32
CA LEU A 44 -4.25 -11.53 7.13
C LEU A 44 -2.99 -12.35 7.37
N GLU A 45 -2.38 -12.24 8.54
CA GLU A 45 -1.22 -13.02 8.95
C GLU A 45 -1.54 -14.53 8.99
N ALA A 46 -2.66 -14.90 9.63
CA ALA A 46 -3.13 -16.29 9.67
C ALA A 46 -3.46 -16.86 8.29
N GLN A 47 -3.98 -16.04 7.37
CA GLN A 47 -4.19 -16.43 5.97
C GLN A 47 -2.87 -16.57 5.20
N ALA A 48 -1.88 -15.71 5.49
CA ALA A 48 -0.56 -15.78 4.85
C ALA A 48 0.18 -17.07 5.26
N ARG A 49 0.10 -17.49 6.52
CA ARG A 49 0.71 -18.75 7.02
C ARG A 49 0.20 -20.01 6.34
N GLN A 50 -1.00 -19.98 5.76
CA GLN A 50 -1.56 -21.13 5.03
C GLN A 50 -0.89 -21.35 3.66
N ARG A 51 -0.05 -20.40 3.21
CA ARG A 51 0.64 -20.48 1.93
C ARG A 51 2.14 -20.60 2.17
N ALA A 52 2.71 -21.72 1.75
CA ALA A 52 4.16 -21.84 1.64
C ALA A 52 4.66 -20.91 0.52
N ILE A 53 5.74 -20.18 0.81
CA ILE A 53 6.44 -19.36 -0.18
C ILE A 53 7.70 -20.14 -0.59
N PRO A 54 7.84 -20.57 -1.86
CA PRO A 54 9.04 -21.23 -2.35
C PRO A 54 10.15 -20.20 -2.52
N TRP A 55 10.87 -19.90 -1.43
CA TRP A 55 11.90 -18.88 -1.39
C TRP A 55 13.09 -19.17 -2.31
N ASP A 56 13.38 -20.46 -2.52
CA ASP A 56 14.40 -20.97 -3.43
C ASP A 56 14.11 -20.69 -4.91
N ALA A 57 12.84 -20.64 -5.29
CA ALA A 57 12.39 -20.33 -6.66
C ALA A 57 12.04 -18.84 -6.87
N MET A 58 12.18 -18.02 -5.84
CA MET A 58 11.72 -16.64 -5.87
C MET A 58 12.66 -15.74 -6.67
N THR A 59 12.12 -14.98 -7.63
CA THR A 59 12.89 -14.01 -8.43
C THR A 59 12.43 -12.58 -8.17
N PRO A 60 13.25 -11.54 -8.45
CA PRO A 60 12.82 -10.16 -8.37
C PRO A 60 11.58 -9.84 -9.21
N ALA A 61 11.43 -10.49 -10.38
CA ALA A 61 10.25 -10.33 -11.23
C ALA A 61 8.98 -10.87 -10.55
N LEU A 62 9.06 -12.06 -9.94
CA LEU A 62 7.95 -12.64 -9.19
C LEU A 62 7.59 -11.80 -7.96
N LEU A 63 8.57 -11.27 -7.24
CA LEU A 63 8.34 -10.37 -6.10
C LEU A 63 7.64 -9.08 -6.50
N ARG A 64 8.05 -8.46 -7.62
CA ARG A 64 7.39 -7.26 -8.16
C ARG A 64 5.94 -7.54 -8.56
N GLN A 65 5.70 -8.66 -9.24
CA GLN A 65 4.34 -9.06 -9.62
C GLN A 65 3.46 -9.33 -8.39
N GLY A 66 4.00 -10.03 -7.39
CA GLY A 66 3.31 -10.29 -6.13
C GLY A 66 2.96 -9.01 -5.37
N GLU A 67 3.88 -8.05 -5.32
CA GLU A 67 3.63 -6.72 -4.72
C GLU A 67 2.52 -5.97 -5.45
N MET A 68 2.58 -5.88 -6.79
CA MET A 68 1.57 -5.19 -7.59
C MET A 68 0.18 -5.80 -7.37
N MET A 69 0.07 -7.13 -7.38
CA MET A 69 -1.19 -7.82 -7.11
C MET A 69 -1.69 -7.57 -5.69
N GLY A 70 -0.80 -7.60 -4.69
CA GLY A 70 -1.15 -7.31 -3.30
C GLY A 70 -1.66 -5.88 -3.13
N SER A 71 -0.96 -4.91 -3.72
CA SER A 71 -1.35 -3.50 -3.71
C SER A 71 -2.71 -3.26 -4.38
N GLU A 72 -2.99 -3.94 -5.49
CA GLU A 72 -4.29 -3.85 -6.14
C GLU A 72 -5.44 -4.38 -5.26
N MET A 73 -5.23 -5.53 -4.60
CA MET A 73 -6.22 -6.18 -3.74
C MET A 73 -6.47 -5.47 -2.41
N LEU A 74 -5.41 -4.95 -1.76
CA LEU A 74 -5.47 -4.35 -0.42
C LEU A 74 -5.48 -2.82 -0.44
N GLY A 75 -5.16 -2.22 -1.58
CA GLY A 75 -5.14 -0.77 -1.73
C GLY A 75 -6.53 -0.16 -1.62
N GLY A 76 -6.64 0.97 -0.92
CA GLY A 76 -7.91 1.69 -0.79
C GLY A 76 -8.36 2.40 -2.08
N SER A 77 -9.51 3.08 -2.00
CA SER A 77 -10.06 3.87 -3.10
C SER A 77 -9.14 5.02 -3.54
N LYS A 78 -9.33 5.47 -4.79
CA LYS A 78 -8.66 6.66 -5.33
C LYS A 78 -8.90 7.86 -4.44
N VAL A 79 -7.88 8.71 -4.29
CA VAL A 79 -7.92 9.93 -3.49
C VAL A 79 -8.21 11.09 -4.42
N GLY A 80 -9.38 11.73 -4.25
CA GLY A 80 -9.73 12.96 -4.98
C GLY A 80 -9.11 14.21 -4.36
N GLY A 81 -9.11 15.32 -5.11
CA GLY A 81 -8.57 16.62 -4.66
C GLY A 81 -7.06 16.79 -4.88
N VAL A 82 -6.44 15.90 -5.67
CA VAL A 82 -5.03 15.96 -6.05
C VAL A 82 -4.90 15.70 -7.54
N ARG A 83 -4.32 16.65 -8.27
CA ARG A 83 -3.93 16.49 -9.67
C ARG A 83 -2.55 15.86 -9.73
N THR A 84 -2.33 14.96 -10.69
CA THR A 84 -1.00 14.36 -10.90
C THR A 84 -0.45 14.72 -12.26
N GLU A 85 0.84 15.01 -12.33
CA GLU A 85 1.55 15.29 -13.57
C GLU A 85 2.75 14.35 -13.67
N LYS A 86 2.94 13.75 -14.85
CA LYS A 86 4.15 12.97 -15.14
C LYS A 86 5.28 13.95 -15.45
N ILE A 87 6.38 13.84 -14.74
CA ILE A 87 7.56 14.65 -14.95
C ILE A 87 8.78 13.76 -15.11
N TYR A 88 9.87 14.34 -15.59
CA TYR A 88 11.16 13.68 -15.67
C TYR A 88 12.18 14.56 -14.96
N VAL A 89 12.88 13.98 -13.98
CA VAL A 89 13.96 14.65 -13.27
C VAL A 89 15.25 14.32 -13.98
N THR A 90 15.86 15.31 -14.63
CA THR A 90 17.13 15.13 -15.36
C THR A 90 18.26 14.96 -14.36
N GLY A 91 18.89 13.79 -14.35
CA GLY A 91 20.13 13.53 -13.63
C GLY A 91 21.36 13.62 -14.53
N ARG A 92 22.53 13.31 -13.98
CA ARG A 92 23.82 13.37 -14.71
C ARG A 92 23.90 12.37 -15.87
N SER A 93 23.32 11.18 -15.71
CA SER A 93 23.46 10.05 -16.66
C SER A 93 22.17 9.69 -17.40
N HIS A 94 21.01 10.00 -16.81
CA HIS A 94 19.70 9.71 -17.40
C HIS A 94 18.62 10.53 -16.69
N SER A 95 17.45 10.63 -17.33
CA SER A 95 16.26 11.21 -16.72
C SER A 95 15.46 10.15 -15.96
N VAL A 96 15.07 10.47 -14.73
CA VAL A 96 14.28 9.58 -13.88
C VAL A 96 12.79 9.96 -13.98
N PRO A 97 11.89 9.03 -14.34
CA PRO A 97 10.46 9.32 -14.34
C PRO A 97 9.98 9.56 -12.91
N ALA A 98 9.25 10.66 -12.71
CA ALA A 98 8.63 10.99 -11.45
C ALA A 98 7.17 11.43 -11.68
N ARG A 99 6.43 11.54 -10.57
CA ARG A 99 5.05 12.03 -10.57
C ARG A 99 4.94 13.15 -9.58
N LEU A 100 4.51 14.31 -10.07
CA LEU A 100 4.18 15.47 -9.24
C LEU A 100 2.74 15.34 -8.76
N TYR A 101 2.52 15.56 -7.46
CA TYR A 101 1.21 15.54 -6.83
C TYR A 101 0.87 16.96 -6.38
N LEU A 102 -0.17 17.53 -6.98
CA LEU A 102 -0.60 18.91 -6.78
C LEU A 102 -1.99 18.93 -6.13
N PRO A 103 -2.10 19.31 -4.84
CA PRO A 103 -3.40 19.45 -4.22
C PRO A 103 -4.20 20.61 -4.83
N THR A 104 -5.53 20.51 -4.84
CA THR A 104 -6.42 21.51 -5.44
C THR A 104 -6.28 22.88 -4.78
N VAL A 105 -6.16 22.92 -3.45
CA VAL A 105 -5.85 24.14 -2.69
C VAL A 105 -4.36 24.12 -2.42
N ARG A 106 -3.63 25.10 -2.93
CA ARG A 106 -2.17 25.18 -2.78
C ARG A 106 -1.80 26.53 -2.19
N ASP A 107 -1.08 26.48 -1.07
CA ASP A 107 -0.27 27.61 -0.65
C ASP A 107 1.05 27.55 -1.44
N ASN A 108 1.30 28.55 -2.30
CA ASN A 108 2.52 28.60 -3.10
C ASN A 108 3.79 28.82 -2.27
N SER A 109 3.66 29.17 -0.99
CA SER A 109 4.77 29.25 -0.03
C SER A 109 5.09 27.90 0.63
N ALA A 110 4.28 26.86 0.41
CA ALA A 110 4.49 25.56 1.03
C ALA A 110 5.75 24.86 0.49
N ALA A 111 6.47 24.18 1.38
CA ALA A 111 7.62 23.35 1.01
C ALA A 111 7.18 22.17 0.12
N MET A 112 8.07 21.77 -0.81
CA MET A 112 7.88 20.57 -1.63
C MET A 112 8.46 19.35 -0.92
N LEU A 113 7.66 18.27 -0.83
CA LEU A 113 8.14 16.97 -0.38
C LEU A 113 8.62 16.15 -1.57
N VAL A 114 9.87 15.68 -1.49
CA VAL A 114 10.38 14.64 -2.41
C VAL A 114 10.21 13.28 -1.73
N TYR A 115 9.45 12.38 -2.36
CA TYR A 115 9.16 11.05 -1.82
C TYR A 115 9.85 9.96 -2.63
N TYR A 116 10.53 9.05 -1.94
CA TYR A 116 11.13 7.84 -2.51
C TYR A 116 10.37 6.61 -2.00
N HIS A 117 9.99 5.71 -2.91
CA HIS A 117 9.12 4.59 -2.57
C HIS A 117 9.82 3.50 -1.73
N PHE A 118 9.02 2.73 -0.99
CA PHE A 118 9.49 1.53 -0.28
C PHE A 118 9.92 0.43 -1.24
N GLY A 119 10.49 -0.66 -0.72
CA GLY A 119 10.66 -1.90 -1.49
C GLY A 119 12.11 -2.37 -1.60
N GLY A 120 13.00 -1.83 -0.75
CA GLY A 120 14.37 -2.31 -0.60
C GLY A 120 15.21 -2.25 -1.88
N GLY A 121 14.85 -1.38 -2.83
CA GLY A 121 15.49 -1.30 -4.15
C GLY A 121 15.10 -2.41 -5.13
N VAL A 122 14.14 -3.28 -4.77
CA VAL A 122 13.73 -4.43 -5.59
C VAL A 122 12.30 -4.30 -6.10
N ILE A 123 11.35 -4.01 -5.21
CA ILE A 123 9.91 -3.88 -5.52
C ILE A 123 9.44 -2.43 -5.39
N GLY A 124 8.20 -2.19 -5.80
CA GLY A 124 7.59 -0.86 -5.75
C GLY A 124 7.73 -0.10 -7.05
N THR A 125 6.71 0.70 -7.34
CA THR A 125 6.59 1.57 -8.52
C THR A 125 5.90 2.87 -8.13
N LEU A 126 5.78 3.81 -9.07
CA LEU A 126 4.93 4.99 -8.89
C LEU A 126 3.45 4.63 -8.62
N GLU A 127 2.98 3.45 -9.05
CA GLU A 127 1.64 2.96 -8.76
C GLU A 127 1.52 2.41 -7.34
N SER A 128 2.54 1.69 -6.86
CA SER A 128 2.58 1.09 -5.52
C SER A 128 2.38 2.13 -4.42
N CYS A 129 2.94 3.33 -4.61
CA CYS A 129 2.82 4.45 -3.67
C CYS A 129 1.81 5.52 -4.10
N HIS A 130 1.10 5.33 -5.22
CA HIS A 130 0.26 6.39 -5.78
C HIS A 130 -0.76 6.92 -4.76
N ARG A 131 -1.46 6.00 -4.09
CA ARG A 131 -2.48 6.36 -3.10
C ARG A 131 -1.88 7.09 -1.89
N LEU A 132 -0.74 6.62 -1.38
CA LEU A 132 -0.08 7.24 -0.24
C LEU A 132 0.37 8.67 -0.56
N CYS A 133 1.04 8.87 -1.70
CA CYS A 133 1.46 10.20 -2.14
C CYS A 133 0.27 11.13 -2.34
N SER A 134 -0.85 10.65 -2.89
CA SER A 134 -2.08 11.44 -3.00
C SER A 134 -2.68 11.78 -1.63
N LEU A 135 -2.64 10.88 -0.64
CA LEU A 135 -3.08 11.20 0.72
C LEU A 135 -2.21 12.27 1.37
N ILE A 136 -0.89 12.13 1.27
CA ILE A 136 0.06 13.10 1.83
C ILE A 136 -0.16 14.47 1.19
N ALA A 137 -0.24 14.55 -0.14
CA ALA A 137 -0.47 15.81 -0.85
C ALA A 137 -1.80 16.46 -0.45
N LYS A 138 -2.87 15.65 -0.32
CA LYS A 138 -4.19 16.13 0.11
C LYS A 138 -4.16 16.68 1.53
N GLU A 139 -3.51 15.97 2.45
CA GLU A 139 -3.53 16.33 3.87
C GLU A 139 -2.60 17.50 4.16
N ALA A 140 -1.41 17.54 3.55
CA ALA A 140 -0.48 18.66 3.68
C ALA A 140 -1.04 20.00 3.15
N ALA A 141 -2.07 19.94 2.30
CA ALA A 141 -2.77 21.11 1.78
C ALA A 141 -3.85 21.67 2.72
N ARG A 142 -4.26 20.90 3.73
CA ARG A 142 -5.23 21.35 4.72
C ARG A 142 -4.49 22.17 5.76
N ARG A 143 -4.62 23.49 5.67
CA ARG A 143 -4.42 24.39 6.82
C ARG A 143 -5.77 24.64 7.48
#